data_AF-A0A7J7IBB9-F1
#
_entry.id   AF-A0A7J7IBB9-F1
#
_cell.length_a   1.000
_cell.length_b   1.000
_cell.length_c   1.000
_cell.angle_alpha   90.00
_cell.angle_beta   90.00
_cell.angle_gamma   90.00
#
_symmetry.space_group_name_H-M   'P 1'
#
loop_
_entity.id
_entity.type
_entity.pdbx_description
1 polymer ?
#
loop_
_entity_poly.entity_id
_entity_poly.type
_entity_poly.pdbx_seq_one_letter_code
_entity_poly.pdbx_strand_id
1 'polypeptide(L)'
;MVSIVHIIGFLFVLLGLSLKTQELTAIFLAVRLYCSFVMEGDIHTVLDFITLVSTLWVIYMMRFKLKSTYTAGLDNFAIYYMIIPCAILAVLFHPYTHHSYINRILWAFAVYLESVSVLPQLRLMQNAKMVEPFTGHYVFALGVARFLGCAHWIIQVYDTAGKYLYLVGSGYFWLPMALISEIVQTFILADFCYYYVKR
;
A
#
# COMPACT_ATOMS: atom_id res chain seq x y z
N MET A 1 28.66 -12.55 17.27
CA MET A 1 28.20 -13.06 15.96
C MET A 1 26.70 -12.85 15.72
N VAL A 2 25.81 -13.10 16.69
CA VAL A 2 24.34 -12.98 16.51
C VAL A 2 23.87 -11.56 16.15
N SER A 3 24.47 -10.51 16.72
CA SER A 3 24.13 -9.10 16.40
C SER A 3 24.59 -8.67 15.00
N ILE A 4 25.72 -9.21 14.51
CA ILE A 4 26.24 -8.90 13.18
C ILE A 4 25.36 -9.58 12.11
N VAL A 5 24.94 -10.82 12.33
CA VAL A 5 24.03 -11.53 11.41
C VAL A 5 22.64 -10.88 11.36
N HIS A 6 22.10 -10.39 12.49
CA HIS A 6 20.86 -9.62 12.51
C HIS A 6 20.99 -8.26 11.82
N ILE A 7 22.08 -7.52 12.06
CA ILE A 7 22.33 -6.23 11.40
C ILE A 7 22.55 -6.43 9.90
N ILE A 8 23.28 -7.47 9.50
CA ILE A 8 23.50 -7.83 8.10
C ILE A 8 22.19 -8.26 7.44
N GLY A 9 21.39 -9.12 8.09
CA GLY A 9 20.07 -9.52 7.60
C GLY A 9 19.11 -8.33 7.45
N PHE A 10 19.13 -7.39 8.41
CA PHE A 10 18.38 -6.14 8.33
C PHE A 10 18.91 -5.22 7.22
N LEU A 11 20.23 -5.16 7.01
CA LEU A 11 20.85 -4.40 5.92
C LEU A 11 20.47 -4.96 4.54
N PHE A 12 20.43 -6.28 4.39
CA PHE A 12 20.03 -6.96 3.15
C PHE A 12 18.56 -6.70 2.84
N VAL A 13 17.67 -6.87 3.83
CA VAL A 13 16.25 -6.50 3.66
C VAL A 13 16.08 -5.05 3.19
N LEU A 14 16.89 -4.11 3.66
CA LEU A 14 16.82 -2.70 3.27
C LEU A 14 17.48 -2.38 1.92
N LEU A 15 18.40 -3.22 1.46
CA LEU A 15 19.16 -3.10 0.21
C LEU A 15 18.28 -3.33 -1.04
N GLY A 16 17.27 -4.19 -0.91
CA GLY A 16 16.32 -4.50 -1.97
C GLY A 16 15.05 -3.66 -1.99
N LEU A 17 14.90 -2.65 -1.11
CA LEU A 17 13.67 -1.85 -1.03
C LEU A 17 13.73 -0.59 -1.89
N SER A 18 12.61 -0.25 -2.50
CA SER A 18 12.34 1.01 -3.16
C SER A 18 12.01 2.06 -2.12
N LEU A 19 12.80 3.13 -2.09
CA LEU A 19 12.53 4.30 -1.25
C LEU A 19 11.20 4.93 -1.67
N LYS A 20 10.88 4.91 -2.97
CA LYS A 20 9.63 5.44 -3.51
C LYS A 20 8.39 4.71 -2.98
N THR A 21 8.46 3.39 -2.85
CA THR A 21 7.39 2.60 -2.23
C THR A 21 7.21 2.99 -0.76
N GLN A 22 8.30 3.15 -0.02
CA GLN A 22 8.23 3.56 1.40
C GLN A 22 7.66 4.98 1.55
N GLU A 23 8.04 5.92 0.69
CA GLU A 23 7.48 7.28 0.65
C GLU A 23 5.97 7.27 0.39
N LEU A 24 5.52 6.54 -0.62
CA LEU A 24 4.09 6.38 -0.91
C LEU A 24 3.35 5.73 0.25
N THR A 25 3.99 4.74 0.90
CA THR A 25 3.44 4.05 2.07
C THR A 25 3.24 4.99 3.24
N ALA A 26 4.25 5.80 3.56
CA ALA A 26 4.16 6.81 4.61
C ALA A 26 3.05 7.83 4.32
N ILE A 27 2.89 8.25 3.07
CA ILE A 27 1.85 9.22 2.68
C ILE A 27 0.45 8.65 2.95
N PHE A 28 0.12 7.46 2.43
CA PHE A 28 -1.23 6.93 2.61
C PHE A 28 -1.50 6.56 4.07
N LEU A 29 -0.50 6.05 4.82
CA LEU A 29 -0.64 5.73 6.24
C LEU A 29 -0.86 6.99 7.08
N ALA A 30 -0.16 8.09 6.78
CA ALA A 30 -0.39 9.35 7.48
C ALA A 30 -1.81 9.89 7.26
N VAL A 31 -2.30 9.83 6.02
CA VAL A 31 -3.67 10.24 5.70
C VAL A 31 -4.69 9.32 6.37
N ARG A 32 -4.47 8.00 6.31
CA ARG A 32 -5.35 7.01 6.94
C ARG A 32 -5.41 7.17 8.44
N LEU A 33 -4.25 7.34 9.09
CA LEU A 33 -4.15 7.55 10.53
C LEU A 33 -4.95 8.80 10.94
N TYR A 34 -4.79 9.90 10.21
CA TYR A 34 -5.60 11.10 10.41
C TYR A 34 -7.10 10.80 10.29
N CYS A 35 -7.52 10.12 9.21
CA CYS A 35 -8.92 9.75 9.02
C CYS A 35 -9.43 8.85 10.16
N SER A 36 -8.64 7.85 10.58
CA SER A 36 -8.98 6.90 11.63
C SER A 36 -9.17 7.61 12.97
N PHE A 37 -8.30 8.55 13.34
CA PHE A 37 -8.47 9.39 14.54
C PHE A 37 -9.76 10.23 14.52
N VAL A 38 -10.17 10.71 13.35
CA VAL A 38 -11.34 11.59 13.21
C VAL A 38 -12.64 10.80 13.04
N MET A 39 -12.60 9.58 12.52
CA MET A 39 -13.78 8.82 12.09
C MET A 39 -14.12 7.63 13.00
N GLU A 40 -13.14 6.88 13.52
CA GLU A 40 -13.37 5.55 14.13
C GLU A 40 -12.67 5.37 15.50
N GLY A 41 -11.43 5.83 15.65
CA GLY A 41 -10.69 5.82 16.92
C GLY A 41 -10.56 4.44 17.57
N ASP A 42 -10.15 3.43 16.81
CA ASP A 42 -10.14 2.03 17.24
C ASP A 42 -8.74 1.35 17.16
N ILE A 43 -8.72 0.02 17.22
CA ILE A 43 -7.48 -0.77 17.13
C ILE A 43 -6.74 -0.57 15.80
N HIS A 44 -7.44 -0.24 14.71
CA HIS A 44 -6.83 0.06 13.42
C HIS A 44 -6.00 1.35 13.49
N THR A 45 -6.43 2.34 14.27
CA THR A 45 -5.64 3.56 14.51
C THR A 45 -4.27 3.24 15.11
N VAL A 46 -4.22 2.30 16.07
CA VAL A 46 -2.96 1.89 16.72
C VAL A 46 -2.06 1.12 15.74
N LEU A 47 -2.64 0.22 14.96
CA LEU A 47 -1.90 -0.55 13.95
C LEU A 47 -1.31 0.35 12.86
N ASP A 48 -2.10 1.32 12.36
CA ASP A 48 -1.64 2.30 11.38
C ASP A 48 -0.52 3.18 11.95
N PHE A 49 -0.62 3.58 13.22
CA PHE A 49 0.42 4.37 13.89
C PHE A 49 1.74 3.59 14.00
N ILE A 50 1.71 2.35 14.49
CA ILE A 50 2.89 1.50 14.62
C ILE A 50 3.53 1.26 13.23
N THR A 51 2.70 1.02 12.23
CA THR A 51 3.16 0.81 10.85
C THR A 51 3.82 2.08 10.30
N LEU A 52 3.22 3.25 10.49
CA LEU A 52 3.77 4.53 10.05
C LEU A 52 5.13 4.82 10.69
N VAL A 53 5.26 4.63 12.02
CA VAL A 53 6.53 4.82 12.73
C VAL A 53 7.61 3.89 12.17
N SER A 54 7.26 2.63 11.92
CA SER A 54 8.18 1.64 11.33
C SER A 54 8.61 2.05 9.92
N THR A 55 7.69 2.50 9.07
CA THR A 55 7.98 2.99 7.72
C THR A 55 8.87 4.24 7.75
N LEU A 56 8.61 5.20 8.64
CA LEU A 56 9.44 6.40 8.81
C LEU A 56 10.86 6.05 9.26
N TRP A 57 11.00 5.07 10.15
CA TRP A 57 12.30 4.55 10.55
C TRP A 57 13.07 3.94 9.37
N VAL A 58 12.41 3.14 8.54
CA VAL A 58 13.01 2.57 7.31
C VAL A 58 13.47 3.69 6.37
N ILE A 59 12.62 4.69 6.11
CA ILE A 59 12.98 5.85 5.27
C ILE A 59 14.20 6.58 5.82
N TYR A 60 14.25 6.80 7.14
CA TYR A 60 15.40 7.41 7.80
C TYR A 60 16.67 6.59 7.60
N MET A 61 16.60 5.28 7.81
CA MET A 61 17.74 4.37 7.62
C MET A 61 18.25 4.41 6.17
N MET A 62 17.36 4.36 5.17
CA MET A 62 17.73 4.41 3.75
C MET A 62 18.36 5.76 3.35
N ARG A 63 17.81 6.88 3.84
CA ARG A 63 18.27 8.23 3.45
C ARG A 63 19.59 8.64 4.12
N PHE A 64 19.82 8.21 5.36
CA PHE A 64 20.95 8.71 6.16
C PHE A 64 21.99 7.66 6.49
N LYS A 65 21.59 6.43 6.85
CA LYS A 65 22.53 5.39 7.33
C LYS A 65 23.01 4.47 6.21
N LEU A 66 22.14 4.16 5.24
CA LEU A 66 22.39 3.19 4.16
C LEU A 66 22.39 3.84 2.77
N LYS A 67 22.65 5.15 2.71
CA LYS A 67 22.65 5.92 1.46
C LYS A 67 23.62 5.36 0.41
N SER A 68 24.78 4.84 0.85
CA SER A 68 25.80 4.27 -0.03
C SER A 68 25.34 2.99 -0.74
N THR A 69 24.38 2.27 -0.16
CA THR A 69 23.87 1.00 -0.69
C THR A 69 22.59 1.19 -1.51
N TYR A 70 21.91 2.33 -1.35
CA TYR A 70 20.75 2.69 -2.15
C TYR A 70 21.15 3.09 -3.57
N THR A 71 20.74 2.28 -4.55
CA THR A 71 21.02 2.55 -5.97
C THR A 71 19.89 3.36 -6.60
N ALA A 72 19.98 4.69 -6.49
CA ALA A 72 18.96 5.61 -7.02
C ALA A 72 18.69 5.45 -8.52
N GLY A 73 19.67 4.95 -9.29
CA GLY A 73 19.51 4.69 -10.73
C GLY A 73 18.51 3.57 -11.05
N LEU A 74 18.30 2.62 -10.12
CA LEU A 74 17.35 1.52 -10.28
C LEU A 74 15.94 1.91 -9.81
N ASP A 75 15.82 2.81 -8.82
CA ASP A 75 14.55 3.33 -8.28
C ASP A 75 14.10 4.62 -9.01
N ASN A 76 14.00 4.54 -10.34
CA ASN A 76 13.71 5.69 -11.21
C ASN A 76 12.21 5.97 -11.39
N PHE A 77 11.35 5.42 -10.52
CA PHE A 77 9.92 5.59 -10.60
C PHE A 77 9.48 6.97 -10.06
N ALA A 78 8.69 7.69 -10.83
CA ALA A 78 8.17 9.00 -10.44
C ALA A 78 6.88 8.87 -9.61
N ILE A 79 6.94 9.22 -8.32
CA ILE A 79 5.81 9.07 -7.38
C ILE A 79 4.57 9.89 -7.76
N TYR A 80 4.74 11.00 -8.48
CA TYR A 80 3.62 11.84 -8.92
C TYR A 80 2.69 11.12 -9.89
N TYR A 81 3.19 10.13 -10.65
CA TYR A 81 2.36 9.28 -11.50
C TYR A 81 1.35 8.44 -10.69
N MET A 82 1.59 8.22 -9.39
CA MET A 82 0.62 7.54 -8.51
C MET A 82 -0.25 8.55 -7.77
N ILE A 83 0.37 9.57 -7.18
CA ILE A 83 -0.32 10.54 -6.32
C ILE A 83 -1.41 11.30 -7.09
N ILE A 84 -1.10 11.80 -8.30
CA ILE A 84 -2.03 12.64 -9.05
C ILE A 84 -3.29 11.85 -9.48
N PRO A 85 -3.18 10.67 -10.14
CA PRO A 85 -4.37 9.89 -10.48
C PRO A 85 -5.18 9.46 -9.26
N CYS A 86 -4.53 9.08 -8.16
CA CYS A 86 -5.24 8.71 -6.92
C CYS A 86 -6.01 9.90 -6.33
N ALA A 87 -5.44 11.10 -6.37
CA ALA A 87 -6.12 12.31 -5.90
C ALA A 87 -7.33 12.67 -6.79
N ILE A 88 -7.20 12.55 -8.10
CA ILE A 88 -8.31 12.78 -9.04
C ILE A 88 -9.42 11.75 -8.79
N LEU A 89 -9.08 10.47 -8.72
CA LEU A 89 -10.04 9.40 -8.44
C LEU A 89 -10.74 9.60 -7.10
N ALA A 90 -10.02 10.04 -6.06
CA ALA A 90 -10.59 10.31 -4.74
C ALA A 90 -11.64 11.43 -4.75
N VAL A 91 -11.43 12.48 -5.56
CA VAL A 91 -12.44 13.55 -5.69
C VAL A 91 -13.68 13.05 -6.42
N LEU A 92 -13.50 12.26 -7.49
CA LEU A 92 -14.60 11.74 -8.30
C LEU A 92 -15.39 10.63 -7.58
N PHE A 93 -14.68 9.73 -6.89
CA PHE A 93 -15.21 8.52 -6.29
C PHE A 93 -14.74 8.44 -4.84
N HIS A 94 -15.63 8.82 -3.93
CA HIS A 94 -15.40 8.78 -2.48
C HIS A 94 -16.65 8.23 -1.78
N PRO A 95 -16.53 7.60 -0.61
CA PRO A 95 -17.69 7.04 0.09
C PRO A 95 -18.68 8.13 0.46
N TYR A 96 -19.94 7.78 0.65
CA TYR A 96 -21.00 8.68 1.13
C TYR A 96 -21.30 8.33 2.59
N THR A 97 -20.60 9.00 3.50
CA THR A 97 -20.73 8.84 4.95
C THR A 97 -21.16 10.16 5.60
N HIS A 98 -21.53 10.10 6.88
CA HIS A 98 -21.91 11.29 7.66
C HIS A 98 -20.75 12.24 7.96
N HIS A 99 -19.51 11.85 7.65
CA HIS A 99 -18.32 12.66 7.93
C HIS A 99 -18.15 13.79 6.91
N SER A 100 -17.26 14.73 7.23
CA SER A 100 -16.97 15.88 6.38
C SER A 100 -16.53 15.45 4.98
N TYR A 101 -16.88 16.27 3.97
CA TYR A 101 -16.53 16.01 2.57
C TYR A 101 -15.02 15.79 2.36
N ILE A 102 -14.19 16.58 3.06
CA ILE A 102 -12.72 16.47 2.99
C ILE A 102 -12.24 15.13 3.54
N ASN A 103 -12.76 14.67 4.68
CA ASN A 103 -12.35 13.40 5.27
C ASN A 103 -12.72 12.21 4.37
N ARG A 104 -13.87 12.30 3.69
CA ARG A 104 -14.32 11.29 2.72
C ARG A 104 -13.36 11.17 1.54
N ILE A 105 -12.90 12.30 0.99
CA ILE A 105 -11.90 12.32 -0.09
C ILE A 105 -10.55 11.82 0.41
N LEU A 106 -10.08 12.25 1.58
CA LEU A 106 -8.81 11.83 2.15
C LEU A 106 -8.76 10.32 2.37
N TRP A 107 -9.84 9.74 2.88
CA TRP A 107 -9.94 8.30 3.05
C TRP A 107 -9.94 7.57 1.70
N ALA A 108 -10.70 8.05 0.72
CA ALA A 108 -10.67 7.52 -0.65
C ALA A 108 -9.26 7.57 -1.27
N PHE A 109 -8.57 8.69 -1.12
CA PHE A 109 -7.20 8.87 -1.55
C PHE A 109 -6.25 7.85 -0.91
N ALA A 110 -6.37 7.62 0.40
CA ALA A 110 -5.55 6.65 1.10
C ALA A 110 -5.78 5.21 0.60
N VAL A 111 -7.01 4.84 0.26
CA VAL A 111 -7.35 3.53 -0.34
C VAL A 111 -6.74 3.39 -1.74
N TYR A 112 -6.95 4.38 -2.61
CA TYR A 112 -6.41 4.35 -3.97
C TYR A 112 -4.88 4.34 -3.98
N LEU A 113 -4.25 5.21 -3.19
CA LEU A 113 -2.79 5.29 -3.15
C LEU A 113 -2.18 4.00 -2.59
N GLU A 114 -2.81 3.40 -1.58
CA GLU A 114 -2.37 2.11 -1.05
C GLU A 114 -2.34 1.03 -2.12
N SER A 115 -3.39 0.93 -2.94
CA SER A 115 -3.52 -0.13 -3.97
C SER A 115 -2.39 -0.14 -4.99
N VAL A 116 -1.78 1.02 -5.27
CA VAL A 116 -0.72 1.18 -6.27
C VAL A 116 0.66 1.46 -5.68
N SER A 117 0.75 1.63 -4.35
CA SER A 117 1.99 2.07 -3.68
C SER A 117 3.17 1.11 -3.83
N VAL A 118 2.93 -0.16 -4.13
CA VAL A 118 3.94 -1.22 -4.32
C VAL A 118 4.55 -1.23 -5.73
N LEU A 119 4.01 -0.48 -6.70
CA LEU A 119 4.51 -0.46 -8.08
C LEU A 119 5.99 -0.06 -8.22
N PRO A 120 6.50 0.97 -7.50
CA PRO A 120 7.91 1.32 -7.57
C PRO A 120 8.84 0.17 -7.12
N GLN A 121 8.42 -0.61 -6.12
CA GLN A 121 9.15 -1.80 -5.67
C GLN A 121 9.25 -2.86 -6.77
N LEU A 122 8.14 -3.14 -7.44
CA LEU A 122 8.10 -4.07 -8.58
C LEU A 122 9.04 -3.59 -9.69
N ARG A 123 9.00 -2.29 -10.03
CA ARG A 123 9.86 -1.71 -11.07
C ARG A 123 11.34 -1.80 -10.71
N LEU A 124 11.70 -1.51 -9.45
CA LEU A 124 13.07 -1.63 -8.97
C LEU A 124 13.59 -3.06 -9.12
N MET A 125 12.78 -4.06 -8.79
CA MET A 125 13.18 -5.47 -8.87
C MET A 125 13.31 -5.96 -10.32
N GLN A 126 12.44 -5.50 -11.21
CA GLN A 126 12.57 -5.72 -12.65
C GLN A 126 13.89 -5.15 -13.18
N ASN A 127 14.27 -3.95 -12.72
CA ASN A 127 15.51 -3.27 -13.12
C ASN A 127 16.76 -3.93 -12.52
N ALA A 128 16.72 -4.29 -11.24
CA ALA A 128 17.87 -4.82 -10.48
C ALA A 128 18.30 -6.21 -10.95
N LYS A 129 17.38 -6.98 -11.56
CA LYS A 129 17.59 -8.38 -11.96
C LYS A 129 18.17 -9.29 -10.86
N MET A 130 18.08 -8.90 -9.60
CA MET A 130 18.41 -9.71 -8.43
C MET A 130 17.27 -9.49 -7.44
N VAL A 131 16.61 -10.58 -7.04
CA VAL A 131 15.59 -10.55 -6.00
C VAL A 131 16.11 -11.32 -4.82
N GLU A 132 16.21 -10.66 -3.67
CA GLU A 132 16.57 -11.35 -2.43
C GLU A 132 15.38 -12.19 -1.95
N PRO A 133 15.59 -13.46 -1.54
CA PRO A 133 14.51 -14.36 -1.12
C PRO A 133 13.64 -13.78 0.01
N PHE A 134 14.24 -13.03 0.93
CA PHE A 134 13.54 -12.40 2.06
C PHE A 134 12.50 -11.37 1.61
N THR A 135 12.82 -10.53 0.62
CA THR A 135 11.88 -9.57 0.03
C THR A 135 10.73 -10.29 -0.67
N GLY A 136 11.00 -11.44 -1.29
CA GLY A 136 9.98 -12.31 -1.89
C GLY A 136 8.92 -12.77 -0.88
N HIS A 137 9.35 -13.33 0.26
CA HIS A 137 8.44 -13.78 1.31
C HIS A 137 7.62 -12.64 1.94
N TYR A 138 8.23 -11.48 2.17
CA TYR A 138 7.54 -10.29 2.68
C TYR A 138 6.41 -9.84 1.74
N VAL A 139 6.69 -9.71 0.45
CA VAL A 139 5.69 -9.26 -0.53
C VAL A 139 4.63 -10.33 -0.76
N PHE A 140 4.97 -11.62 -0.69
CA PHE A 140 3.96 -12.70 -0.74
C PHE A 140 2.99 -12.64 0.44
N ALA A 141 3.50 -12.48 1.67
CA ALA A 141 2.66 -12.33 2.86
C ALA A 141 1.77 -11.07 2.78
N LEU A 142 2.33 -9.97 2.25
CA LEU A 142 1.56 -8.77 1.95
C LEU A 142 0.44 -9.06 0.94
N GLY A 143 0.72 -9.81 -0.13
CA GLY A 143 -0.25 -10.32 -1.10
C GLY A 143 -1.41 -11.08 -0.47
N VAL A 144 -1.12 -12.03 0.41
CA VAL A 144 -2.14 -12.81 1.12
C VAL A 144 -3.01 -11.92 2.01
N ALA A 145 -2.39 -11.01 2.77
CA ALA A 145 -3.13 -10.08 3.62
C ALA A 145 -4.12 -9.21 2.81
N ARG A 146 -3.76 -8.82 1.57
CA ARG A 146 -4.63 -8.02 0.69
C ARG A 146 -5.74 -8.81 0.06
N PHE A 147 -5.47 -10.06 -0.36
CA PHE A 147 -6.51 -10.96 -0.83
C PHE A 147 -7.61 -11.16 0.22
N LEU A 148 -7.23 -11.26 1.49
CA LEU A 148 -8.19 -11.32 2.61
C LEU A 148 -9.00 -10.01 2.76
N GLY A 149 -8.40 -8.86 2.46
CA GLY A 149 -9.11 -7.57 2.39
C GLY A 149 -10.19 -7.53 1.31
N CYS A 150 -9.88 -8.04 0.10
CA CYS A 150 -10.87 -8.22 -0.97
C CYS A 150 -12.00 -9.17 -0.53
N ALA A 151 -11.66 -10.29 0.10
CA ALA A 151 -12.65 -11.23 0.63
C ALA A 151 -13.56 -10.58 1.68
N HIS A 152 -13.02 -9.74 2.56
CA HIS A 152 -13.82 -8.99 3.53
C HIS A 152 -14.85 -8.07 2.87
N TRP A 153 -14.50 -7.36 1.80
CA TRP A 153 -15.46 -6.54 1.04
C TRP A 153 -16.54 -7.38 0.37
N ILE A 154 -16.21 -8.55 -0.16
CA ILE A 154 -17.20 -9.48 -0.75
C ILE A 154 -18.16 -9.98 0.32
N ILE A 155 -17.66 -10.33 1.50
CA ILE A 155 -18.49 -10.75 2.65
C ILE A 155 -19.43 -9.62 3.06
N GLN A 156 -18.96 -8.37 3.15
CA GLN A 156 -19.84 -7.22 3.43
C GLN A 156 -20.97 -7.05 2.41
N VAL A 157 -20.72 -7.31 1.12
CA VAL A 157 -21.77 -7.27 0.09
C VAL A 157 -22.82 -8.35 0.31
N TYR A 158 -22.38 -9.56 0.70
CA TYR A 158 -23.27 -10.66 1.02
C TYR A 158 -24.10 -10.41 2.28
N ASP A 159 -23.44 -9.98 3.37
CA ASP A 159 -24.08 -9.72 4.68
C ASP A 159 -25.09 -8.56 4.63
N THR A 160 -24.88 -7.59 3.73
CA THR A 160 -25.85 -6.52 3.48
C THR A 160 -26.96 -6.91 2.49
N ALA A 161 -27.09 -8.20 2.16
CA ALA A 161 -28.08 -8.74 1.24
C ALA A 161 -28.11 -8.04 -0.13
N GLY A 162 -26.94 -7.59 -0.62
CA GLY A 162 -26.83 -6.87 -1.88
C GLY A 162 -27.32 -5.41 -1.84
N LYS A 163 -27.59 -4.83 -0.66
CA LYS A 163 -27.96 -3.41 -0.51
C LYS A 163 -26.91 -2.50 -1.15
N TYR A 164 -25.62 -2.85 -1.04
CA TYR A 164 -24.58 -2.11 -1.74
C TYR A 164 -24.63 -2.24 -3.26
N LEU A 165 -25.07 -3.37 -3.83
CA LEU A 165 -25.25 -3.53 -5.27
C LEU A 165 -26.43 -2.68 -5.79
N TYR A 166 -27.48 -2.53 -4.99
CA TYR A 166 -28.58 -1.62 -5.31
C TYR A 166 -28.13 -0.14 -5.29
N LEU A 167 -27.25 0.23 -4.36
CA LEU A 167 -26.67 1.56 -4.29
C LEU A 167 -25.85 1.91 -5.54
N VAL A 168 -25.17 0.93 -6.16
CA VAL A 168 -24.49 1.14 -7.46
C VAL A 168 -25.46 1.64 -8.53
N GLY A 169 -26.66 1.05 -8.61
CA GLY A 169 -27.72 1.49 -9.52
C GLY A 169 -28.24 2.91 -9.24
N SER A 170 -28.07 3.42 -8.01
CA SER A 170 -28.43 4.78 -7.61
C SER A 170 -27.32 5.83 -7.84
N GLY A 171 -26.21 5.44 -8.49
CA GLY A 171 -25.06 6.32 -8.75
C GLY A 171 -23.98 6.28 -7.67
N TYR A 172 -24.05 5.35 -6.71
CA TYR A 172 -23.03 5.17 -5.69
C TYR A 172 -21.89 4.28 -6.20
N PHE A 173 -20.85 4.91 -6.75
CA PHE A 173 -19.72 4.19 -7.36
C PHE A 173 -18.59 3.84 -6.41
N TRP A 174 -18.67 4.24 -5.14
CA TRP A 174 -17.58 4.01 -4.18
C TRP A 174 -17.25 2.52 -4.00
N LEU A 175 -18.25 1.67 -3.73
CA LEU A 175 -17.98 0.25 -3.47
C LEU A 175 -17.34 -0.46 -4.69
N PRO A 176 -17.87 -0.33 -5.93
CA PRO A 176 -17.19 -0.87 -7.10
C PRO A 176 -15.74 -0.39 -7.24
N MET A 177 -15.49 0.90 -6.98
CA MET A 177 -14.13 1.44 -7.07
C MET A 177 -13.20 0.91 -5.97
N ALA A 178 -13.72 0.69 -4.75
CA ALA A 178 -12.96 0.05 -3.68
C ALA A 178 -12.59 -1.39 -4.06
N LEU A 179 -13.53 -2.18 -4.59
CA LEU A 179 -13.27 -3.53 -5.09
C LEU A 179 -12.26 -3.54 -6.25
N ILE A 180 -12.38 -2.61 -7.20
CA ILE A 180 -11.40 -2.46 -8.29
C ILE A 180 -10.01 -2.16 -7.73
N SER A 181 -9.90 -1.36 -6.67
CA SER A 181 -8.62 -1.04 -6.04
C SER A 181 -7.97 -2.29 -5.42
N GLU A 182 -8.75 -3.11 -4.71
CA GLU A 182 -8.29 -4.39 -4.16
C GLU A 182 -7.85 -5.36 -5.27
N ILE A 183 -8.60 -5.40 -6.38
CA ILE A 183 -8.26 -6.21 -7.56
C ILE A 183 -6.95 -5.73 -8.19
N VAL A 184 -6.79 -4.42 -8.42
CA VAL A 184 -5.55 -3.83 -8.97
C VAL A 184 -4.36 -4.21 -8.10
N GLN A 185 -4.49 -4.05 -6.78
CA GLN A 185 -3.44 -4.41 -5.84
C GLN A 185 -3.09 -5.91 -5.90
N THR A 186 -4.11 -6.78 -5.95
CA THR A 186 -3.94 -8.23 -6.06
C THR A 186 -3.21 -8.61 -7.35
N PHE A 187 -3.57 -8.00 -8.49
CA PHE A 187 -2.88 -8.25 -9.76
C PHE A 187 -1.42 -7.81 -9.75
N ILE A 188 -1.11 -6.65 -9.15
CA ILE A 188 0.28 -6.17 -9.03
C ILE A 188 1.10 -7.16 -8.18
N LEU A 189 0.52 -7.67 -7.09
CA LEU A 189 1.18 -8.65 -6.23
C LEU A 189 1.27 -10.04 -6.89
N ALA A 190 0.32 -10.41 -7.73
CA ALA A 190 0.39 -11.63 -8.53
C ALA A 190 1.49 -11.55 -9.60
N ASP A 191 1.61 -10.42 -10.31
CA ASP A 191 2.69 -10.19 -11.28
C ASP A 191 4.06 -10.28 -10.59
N PHE A 192 4.18 -9.69 -9.40
CA PHE A 192 5.34 -9.85 -8.55
C PHE A 192 5.66 -11.33 -8.27
N CYS A 193 4.67 -12.11 -7.83
CA CYS A 193 4.87 -13.53 -7.50
C CYS A 193 5.28 -14.34 -8.74
N TYR A 194 4.70 -14.04 -9.91
CA TYR A 194 5.07 -14.67 -11.18
C TYR A 194 6.53 -14.41 -11.53
N TYR A 195 6.98 -13.15 -11.44
CA TYR A 195 8.38 -12.80 -11.70
C TYR A 195 9.36 -13.40 -10.68
N TYR A 196 8.93 -13.59 -9.43
CA TYR A 196 9.72 -14.25 -8.40
C TYR A 196 9.88 -15.74 -8.68
N VAL A 197 8.79 -16.47 -8.95
CA VAL A 197 8.81 -17.94 -9.16
C VAL A 197 9.51 -18.33 -10.47
N LYS A 198 9.45 -17.49 -11.50
CA LYS A 198 10.09 -17.76 -12.80
C LYS A 198 11.63 -17.73 -12.74
N ARG A 199 12.23 -17.23 -11.67
CA ARG A 199 13.68 -17.16 -11.47
C ARG A 199 14.13 -18.16 -10.43
#